data_AF-A0A081SEI6-F1
#
_entry.id   AF-A0A081SEI6-F1
#
_cell.length_a   1.000
_cell.length_b   1.000
_cell.length_c   1.000
_cell.angle_alpha   90.00
_cell.angle_beta   90.00
_cell.angle_gamma   90.00
#
_symmetry.space_group_name_H-M   'P 1'
#
loop_
_entity.id
_entity.type
_entity.pdbx_description
1 polymer ?
#
loop_
_entity_poly.entity_id
_entity_poly.type
_entity_poly.pdbx_seq_one_letter_code
_entity_poly.pdbx_strand_id
1 'polypeptide(L)'
;MSNSFSKSAKENKLSLWIGVSLLWGTIFFLTSIFALGFVSEQRHGVSSFHPSIVDSIKAYSIYVVFVIGVAVSGFLFNKLYDPTGEKRNKRIAEVTAGKKENYFVSFAGSLATGFVFGLFTALAFLLAQHLFGVAAEADVTTVMLASLVNVGAGVAGSLATGIVFVVLKLMGKFPSSETA
;
A
#
# COMPACT_ATOMS: atom_id res chain seq x y z
N MET A 1 28.01 -4.06 -5.47
CA MET A 1 27.13 -3.42 -4.46
C MET A 1 25.86 -4.23 -4.14
N SER A 2 25.83 -5.56 -4.32
CA SER A 2 24.63 -6.38 -4.10
C SER A 2 24.43 -6.88 -2.65
N ASN A 3 25.42 -6.72 -1.76
CA ASN A 3 25.38 -7.32 -0.43
C ASN A 3 24.64 -6.50 0.64
N SER A 4 24.36 -5.20 0.42
CA SER A 4 23.69 -4.38 1.46
C SER A 4 22.15 -4.55 1.43
N PHE A 5 21.56 -4.73 0.25
CA PHE A 5 20.11 -4.89 0.11
C PHE A 5 19.61 -6.21 0.69
N SER A 6 20.29 -7.32 0.43
CA SER A 6 19.90 -8.65 0.96
C SER A 6 20.06 -8.72 2.48
N LYS A 7 21.10 -8.09 3.03
CA LYS A 7 21.35 -8.04 4.48
C LYS A 7 20.35 -7.12 5.19
N SER A 8 20.02 -5.96 4.62
CA SER A 8 18.99 -5.05 5.14
C SER A 8 17.58 -5.65 5.08
N ALA A 9 17.26 -6.42 4.03
CA ALA A 9 15.98 -7.13 3.91
C ALA A 9 15.82 -8.29 4.90
N LYS A 10 16.93 -8.88 5.39
CA LYS A 10 16.93 -9.88 6.48
C LYS A 10 16.67 -9.24 7.86
N GLU A 11 17.06 -7.99 8.08
CA GLU A 11 16.87 -7.32 9.37
C GLU A 11 15.43 -6.77 9.49
N ASN A 12 14.74 -7.01 10.62
CA ASN A 12 13.37 -6.50 10.84
C ASN A 12 13.42 -5.03 11.23
N LYS A 13 13.75 -4.14 10.30
CA LYS A 13 13.92 -2.72 10.61
C LYS A 13 12.61 -1.96 10.46
N LEU A 14 12.25 -1.17 11.46
CA LEU A 14 11.10 -0.26 11.38
C LEU A 14 11.21 0.69 10.18
N SER A 15 12.42 1.14 9.82
CA SER A 15 12.65 1.99 8.66
C SER A 15 12.27 1.32 7.33
N LEU A 16 12.44 0.00 7.21
CA LEU A 16 12.01 -0.75 6.03
C LEU A 16 10.48 -0.80 5.94
N TRP A 17 9.80 -1.05 7.08
CA TRP A 17 8.33 -1.01 7.14
C TRP A 17 7.80 0.36 6.74
N ILE A 18 8.33 1.43 7.33
CA ILE A 18 7.94 2.80 6.99
C ILE A 18 8.20 3.09 5.51
N GLY A 19 9.39 2.77 4.99
CA GLY A 19 9.75 3.05 3.60
C GLY A 19 8.84 2.33 2.59
N VAL A 20 8.58 1.03 2.82
CA VAL A 20 7.68 0.24 1.95
C VAL A 20 6.24 0.73 2.06
N SER A 21 5.76 1.02 3.27
CA SER A 21 4.41 1.56 3.48
C SER A 21 4.22 2.92 2.84
N LEU A 22 5.21 3.82 2.90
CA LEU A 22 5.16 5.13 2.23
C LEU A 22 5.17 4.98 0.70
N LEU A 23 6.02 4.12 0.16
CA LEU A 23 6.08 3.87 -1.28
C LEU A 23 4.73 3.41 -1.83
N TRP A 24 4.16 2.35 -1.24
CA TRP A 24 2.86 1.83 -1.66
C TRP A 24 1.72 2.78 -1.30
N GLY A 25 1.78 3.39 -0.12
CA GLY A 25 0.80 4.37 0.34
C GLY A 25 0.68 5.54 -0.64
N THR A 26 1.79 6.03 -1.20
CA THR A 26 1.79 7.09 -2.22
C THR A 26 1.06 6.66 -3.48
N ILE A 27 1.37 5.47 -3.99
CA ILE A 27 0.70 4.92 -5.18
C ILE A 27 -0.80 4.82 -4.91
N PHE A 28 -1.19 4.25 -3.77
CA PHE A 28 -2.59 4.13 -3.40
C PHE A 28 -3.29 5.47 -3.20
N PHE A 29 -2.60 6.48 -2.68
CA PHE A 29 -3.16 7.83 -2.53
C PHE A 29 -3.53 8.41 -3.90
N LEU A 30 -2.62 8.32 -4.87
CA LEU A 30 -2.86 8.80 -6.23
C LEU A 30 -4.01 8.03 -6.91
N THR A 31 -4.02 6.70 -6.82
CA THR A 31 -5.10 5.90 -7.41
C THR A 31 -6.44 6.16 -6.71
N SER A 32 -6.42 6.44 -5.41
CA SER A 32 -7.64 6.77 -4.65
C SER A 32 -8.20 8.14 -5.04
N ILE A 33 -7.36 9.16 -5.27
CA ILE A 33 -7.81 10.46 -5.80
C ILE A 33 -8.49 10.26 -7.15
N PHE A 34 -7.87 9.48 -8.04
CA PHE A 34 -8.44 9.18 -9.34
C PHE A 34 -9.79 8.44 -9.22
N ALA A 35 -9.87 7.43 -8.35
CA ALA A 35 -11.11 6.69 -8.12
C ALA A 35 -12.22 7.59 -7.53
N LEU A 36 -11.88 8.48 -6.60
CA LEU A 36 -12.81 9.44 -6.02
C LEU A 36 -13.34 10.42 -7.08
N GLY A 37 -12.45 10.97 -7.91
CA GLY A 37 -12.84 11.84 -9.02
C GLY A 37 -13.74 11.12 -10.04
N PHE A 38 -13.34 9.92 -10.46
CA PHE A 38 -14.11 9.10 -11.42
C PHE A 38 -15.51 8.77 -10.90
N VAL A 39 -15.63 8.29 -9.66
CA VAL A 39 -16.94 7.95 -9.07
C VAL A 39 -17.78 9.21 -8.86
N SER A 40 -17.18 10.32 -8.45
CA SER A 40 -17.86 11.59 -8.28
C SER A 40 -18.44 12.10 -9.61
N GLU A 41 -17.68 12.04 -10.71
CA GLU A 41 -18.15 12.42 -12.05
C GLU A 41 -19.32 11.55 -12.55
N GLN A 42 -19.28 10.25 -12.27
CA GLN A 42 -20.37 9.34 -12.64
C GLN A 42 -21.66 9.58 -11.86
N ARG A 43 -21.58 10.21 -10.69
CA ARG A 43 -22.73 10.52 -9.85
C ARG A 43 -23.20 11.94 -10.12
N HIS A 44 -23.96 12.10 -11.20
CA HIS A 44 -24.62 13.36 -11.57
C HIS A 44 -25.31 14.03 -10.35
N GLY A 45 -25.00 15.30 -10.10
CA GLY A 45 -25.62 16.10 -9.04
C GLY A 45 -24.94 16.08 -7.68
N VAL A 46 -23.80 15.38 -7.53
CA VAL A 46 -22.95 15.42 -6.33
C VAL A 46 -21.77 16.36 -6.57
N SER A 47 -21.24 17.00 -5.52
CA SER A 47 -20.03 17.82 -5.58
C SER A 47 -18.90 17.06 -6.30
N SER A 48 -18.28 17.72 -7.28
CA SER A 48 -17.23 17.13 -8.10
C SER A 48 -15.92 17.06 -7.30
N PHE A 49 -15.41 15.86 -7.05
CA PHE A 49 -14.15 15.64 -6.34
C PHE A 49 -12.96 15.89 -7.28
N HIS A 50 -12.55 17.15 -7.39
CA HIS A 50 -11.41 17.58 -8.21
C HIS A 50 -10.47 18.47 -7.38
N PRO A 51 -9.73 17.89 -6.43
CA PRO A 51 -8.84 18.68 -5.60
C PRO A 51 -7.75 19.33 -6.45
N SER A 52 -7.38 20.57 -6.11
CA SER A 52 -6.20 21.19 -6.69
C SER A 52 -4.93 20.42 -6.31
N ILE A 53 -3.82 20.65 -7.03
CA ILE A 53 -2.53 20.04 -6.69
C ILE A 53 -2.11 20.44 -5.27
N VAL A 54 -2.31 21.71 -4.90
CA VAL A 54 -1.97 22.24 -3.57
C VAL A 54 -2.80 21.55 -2.49
N ASP A 55 -4.10 21.35 -2.74
CA ASP A 55 -5.00 20.66 -1.82
C ASP A 55 -4.64 19.18 -1.68
N SER A 56 -4.24 18.55 -2.78
CA SER A 56 -3.75 17.17 -2.78
C SER A 56 -2.47 17.03 -1.97
N ILE A 57 -1.54 17.99 -2.02
CA ILE A 57 -0.32 18.00 -1.20
C ILE A 57 -0.66 18.16 0.29
N LYS A 58 -1.59 19.06 0.64
CA LYS A 58 -2.07 19.25 2.01
C LYS A 58 -2.68 17.96 2.56
N ALA A 59 -3.59 17.34 1.82
CA ALA A 59 -4.18 16.05 2.20
C ALA A 59 -3.13 14.94 2.29
N TYR A 60 -2.17 14.91 1.37
CA TYR A 60 -1.07 13.94 1.38
C TYR A 60 -0.23 14.02 2.67
N SER A 61 0.01 15.22 3.19
CA SER A 61 0.75 15.38 4.45
C SER A 61 0.06 14.71 5.65
N ILE A 62 -1.28 14.79 5.72
CA ILE A 62 -2.10 14.11 6.73
C ILE A 62 -2.09 12.60 6.47
N TYR A 63 -2.27 12.21 5.21
CA TYR A 63 -2.27 10.82 4.79
C TYR A 63 -0.96 10.10 5.16
N VAL A 64 0.19 10.76 5.01
CA VAL A 64 1.51 10.24 5.43
C VAL A 64 1.50 9.85 6.91
N VAL A 65 0.85 10.62 7.78
CA VAL A 65 0.72 10.30 9.21
C VAL A 65 -0.04 8.99 9.40
N PHE A 66 -1.14 8.77 8.67
CA PHE A 66 -1.87 7.50 8.71
C PHE A 66 -1.03 6.32 8.22
N VAL A 67 -0.30 6.50 7.12
CA VAL A 67 0.58 5.46 6.56
C VAL A 67 1.67 5.07 7.54
N ILE A 68 2.32 6.06 8.19
CA ILE A 68 3.32 5.81 9.23
C ILE A 68 2.67 5.09 10.43
N GLY A 69 1.47 5.51 10.84
CA GLY A 69 0.71 4.85 11.91
C GLY A 69 0.45 3.37 11.62
N VAL A 70 0.05 3.03 10.40
CA VAL A 70 -0.12 1.62 9.97
C VAL A 70 1.21 0.89 9.92
N ALA A 71 2.28 1.51 9.41
CA ALA A 71 3.61 0.89 9.34
C ALA A 71 4.14 0.52 10.73
N VAL A 72 4.04 1.46 11.69
CA VAL A 72 4.44 1.26 13.08
C VAL A 72 3.57 0.19 13.74
N SER A 73 2.25 0.26 13.56
CA SER A 73 1.32 -0.73 14.12
C SER A 73 1.61 -2.13 13.58
N GLY A 74 1.78 -2.27 12.26
CA GLY A 74 2.13 -3.52 11.60
C GLY A 74 3.46 -4.09 12.10
N PHE A 75 4.46 -3.23 12.29
CA PHE A 75 5.74 -3.63 12.88
C PHE A 75 5.59 -4.14 14.32
N LEU A 76 4.85 -3.42 15.16
CA LEU A 76 4.60 -3.81 16.56
C LEU A 76 3.82 -5.13 16.64
N PHE A 77 2.74 -5.27 15.88
CA PHE A 77 1.99 -6.52 15.78
C PHE A 77 2.89 -7.67 15.32
N ASN A 78 3.72 -7.46 14.30
CA ASN A 78 4.66 -8.48 13.85
C ASN A 78 5.64 -8.88 14.96
N LYS A 79 6.17 -7.93 15.73
CA LYS A 79 7.07 -8.21 16.86
C LYS A 79 6.38 -8.95 18.01
N LEU A 80 5.09 -8.68 18.25
CA LEU A 80 4.30 -9.37 19.27
C LEU A 80 3.95 -10.81 18.87
N TYR A 81 3.60 -11.05 17.60
CA TYR A 81 3.14 -12.36 17.10
C TYR A 81 4.26 -13.29 16.60
N ASP A 82 5.43 -12.75 16.29
CA ASP A 82 6.63 -13.49 15.88
C ASP A 82 7.89 -12.85 16.49
N PRO A 83 8.03 -12.89 17.83
CA PRO A 83 9.12 -12.20 18.54
C PRO A 83 10.51 -12.78 18.20
N THR A 84 10.58 -14.08 17.91
CA THR A 84 11.81 -14.78 17.51
C THR A 84 12.10 -14.67 16.01
N GLY A 85 11.13 -14.21 15.21
CA GLY A 85 11.27 -14.07 13.75
C GLY A 85 11.29 -15.41 13.01
N GLU A 86 10.95 -16.52 13.66
CA GLU A 86 10.99 -17.86 13.06
C GLU A 86 10.02 -17.98 11.89
N LYS A 87 8.81 -17.42 11.99
CA LYS A 87 7.84 -17.46 10.89
C LYS A 87 8.33 -16.64 9.71
N ARG A 88 8.94 -15.47 9.95
CA ARG A 88 9.55 -14.64 8.90
C ARG A 88 10.73 -15.34 8.24
N ASN A 89 11.65 -15.91 9.00
CA ASN A 89 12.82 -16.62 8.48
C ASN A 89 12.40 -17.82 7.63
N LYS A 90 11.40 -18.58 8.09
CA LYS A 90 10.77 -19.65 7.31
C LYS A 90 10.14 -19.12 6.02
N ARG A 91 9.44 -17.96 6.07
CA ARG A 91 8.88 -17.31 4.88
C ARG A 91 9.94 -16.89 3.87
N ILE A 92 11.04 -16.30 4.34
CA ILE A 92 12.16 -15.88 3.50
C ILE A 92 12.81 -17.12 2.86
N ALA A 93 13.10 -18.16 3.65
CA ALA A 93 13.67 -19.40 3.16
C ALA A 93 12.78 -20.07 2.10
N GLU A 94 11.46 -20.11 2.32
CA GLU A 94 10.50 -20.65 1.35
C GLU A 94 10.40 -19.81 0.06
N VAL A 95 10.50 -18.47 0.18
CA VAL A 95 10.52 -17.56 -0.98
C VAL A 95 11.81 -17.76 -1.78
N THR A 96 12.97 -17.76 -1.11
CA THR A 96 14.28 -18.00 -1.73
C THR A 96 14.36 -19.40 -2.36
N ALA A 97 13.71 -20.41 -1.77
CA ALA A 97 13.61 -21.74 -2.35
C ALA A 97 12.60 -21.85 -3.52
N GLY A 98 11.99 -20.73 -3.95
CA GLY A 98 11.03 -20.70 -5.06
C GLY A 98 9.69 -21.41 -4.77
N LYS A 99 9.40 -21.75 -3.50
CA LYS A 99 8.23 -22.55 -3.11
C LYS A 99 6.92 -21.74 -3.01
N LYS A 100 6.94 -20.44 -3.30
CA LYS A 100 5.83 -19.51 -2.97
C LYS A 100 5.20 -18.76 -4.13
N GLU A 101 5.14 -19.38 -5.31
CA GLU A 101 4.22 -18.92 -6.36
C GLU A 101 2.74 -19.00 -5.92
N ASN A 102 2.40 -19.86 -4.95
CA ASN A 102 1.00 -20.07 -4.51
C ASN A 102 0.51 -19.19 -3.33
N TYR A 103 1.37 -18.41 -2.66
CA TYR A 103 1.01 -17.77 -1.37
C TYR A 103 1.31 -16.27 -1.27
N PHE A 104 1.92 -15.67 -2.29
CA PHE A 104 2.53 -14.35 -2.13
C PHE A 104 1.56 -13.17 -2.28
N VAL A 105 0.40 -13.41 -2.87
CA VAL A 105 -0.67 -12.43 -2.96
C VAL A 105 -1.88 -13.02 -2.26
N SER A 106 -2.07 -12.66 -0.98
CA SER A 106 -3.39 -12.87 -0.38
C SER A 106 -4.33 -11.96 -1.13
N PHE A 107 -5.15 -12.53 -2.03
CA PHE A 107 -6.17 -11.78 -2.76
C PHE A 107 -7.01 -10.96 -1.77
N ALA A 108 -7.47 -11.58 -0.69
CA ALA A 108 -8.17 -10.90 0.40
C ALA A 108 -7.36 -9.74 1.02
N GLY A 109 -6.06 -9.93 1.23
CA GLY A 109 -5.15 -8.87 1.69
C GLY A 109 -5.06 -7.70 0.71
N SER A 110 -4.95 -7.98 -0.60
CA SER A 110 -4.95 -6.94 -1.65
C SER A 110 -6.29 -6.19 -1.71
N LEU A 111 -7.41 -6.91 -1.54
CA LEU A 111 -8.74 -6.29 -1.48
C LEU A 111 -8.86 -5.33 -0.29
N ALA A 112 -8.52 -5.82 0.91
CA ALA A 112 -8.57 -5.03 2.12
C ALA A 112 -7.65 -3.80 2.04
N THR A 113 -6.44 -3.99 1.48
CA THR A 113 -5.45 -2.92 1.35
C THR A 113 -5.95 -1.79 0.43
N GLY A 114 -6.44 -2.12 -0.76
CA GLY A 114 -6.96 -1.12 -1.70
C GLY A 114 -8.17 -0.36 -1.15
N PHE A 115 -9.08 -1.08 -0.49
CA PHE A 115 -10.25 -0.47 0.14
C PHE A 115 -9.87 0.47 1.29
N VAL A 116 -9.02 0.02 2.22
CA VAL A 116 -8.61 0.81 3.40
C VAL A 116 -7.84 2.06 2.98
N PHE A 117 -6.95 1.98 1.99
CA PHE A 117 -6.25 3.18 1.51
C PHE A 117 -7.17 4.18 0.80
N GLY A 118 -8.25 3.69 0.15
CA GLY A 118 -9.32 4.56 -0.35
C GLY A 118 -9.97 5.36 0.78
N LEU A 119 -10.34 4.68 1.87
CA LEU A 119 -10.91 5.33 3.06
C LEU A 119 -9.92 6.31 3.72
N PHE A 120 -8.66 5.95 3.84
CA PHE A 120 -7.64 6.84 4.41
C PHE A 120 -7.41 8.07 3.56
N THR A 121 -7.48 7.94 2.24
CA THR A 121 -7.39 9.10 1.34
C THR A 121 -8.57 10.03 1.57
N ALA A 122 -9.80 9.50 1.58
CA ALA A 122 -10.99 10.30 1.87
C ALA A 122 -10.92 10.99 3.24
N LEU A 123 -10.49 10.26 4.28
CA LEU A 123 -10.31 10.80 5.62
C LEU A 123 -9.24 11.90 5.66
N ALA A 124 -8.15 11.74 4.92
CA ALA A 124 -7.10 12.74 4.83
C ALA A 124 -7.60 14.03 4.16
N PHE A 125 -8.44 13.94 3.12
CA PHE A 125 -9.08 15.11 2.52
C PHE A 125 -10.09 15.76 3.46
N LEU A 126 -10.89 14.98 4.18
CA LEU A 126 -11.83 15.49 5.18
C LEU A 126 -11.11 16.26 6.29
N LEU A 127 -10.00 15.73 6.80
CA LEU A 127 -9.19 16.42 7.80
C LEU A 127 -8.47 17.64 7.20
N ALA A 128 -8.03 17.57 5.94
CA ALA A 128 -7.41 18.71 5.27
C ALA A 128 -8.41 19.83 5.01
N GLN A 129 -9.68 19.50 4.76
CA GLN A 129 -10.76 20.48 4.69
C GLN A 129 -10.90 21.22 6.02
N HIS A 130 -10.90 20.48 7.14
CA HIS A 130 -11.02 21.07 8.47
C HIS A 130 -9.79 21.90 8.90
N LEU A 131 -8.58 21.43 8.59
CA LEU A 131 -7.33 22.07 9.05
C LEU A 131 -6.82 23.17 8.12
N PHE A 132 -7.05 23.04 6.81
CA PHE A 132 -6.42 23.89 5.80
C PHE A 132 -7.41 24.51 4.80
N GLY A 133 -8.72 24.33 5.00
CA GLY A 133 -9.77 24.88 4.13
C GLY A 133 -9.77 24.29 2.72
N VAL A 134 -9.34 23.04 2.56
CA VAL A 134 -9.33 22.34 1.27
C VAL A 134 -10.75 22.18 0.72
N ALA A 135 -10.97 22.57 -0.53
CA ALA A 135 -12.25 22.41 -1.24
C ALA A 135 -12.31 21.03 -1.92
N ALA A 136 -12.50 19.97 -1.14
CA ALA A 136 -12.68 18.61 -1.65
C ALA A 136 -13.80 17.91 -0.87
N GLU A 137 -15.00 17.94 -1.41
CA GLU A 137 -16.18 17.32 -0.78
C GLU A 137 -16.52 16.02 -1.49
N ALA A 138 -16.60 14.94 -0.71
CA ALA A 138 -17.11 13.66 -1.15
C ALA A 138 -18.08 13.13 -0.10
N ASP A 139 -19.30 12.79 -0.51
CA ASP A 139 -20.26 12.14 0.38
C ASP A 139 -19.83 10.70 0.69
N VAL A 140 -20.36 10.14 1.77
CA VAL A 140 -20.02 8.79 2.25
C VAL A 140 -20.23 7.74 1.16
N THR A 141 -21.26 7.87 0.33
CA THR A 141 -21.52 6.88 -0.74
C THR A 141 -20.44 6.94 -1.82
N THR A 142 -20.01 8.14 -2.21
CA THR A 142 -18.89 8.32 -3.16
C THR A 142 -17.60 7.75 -2.59
N VAL A 143 -17.31 7.99 -1.30
CA VAL A 143 -16.13 7.43 -0.63
C VAL A 143 -16.14 5.90 -0.63
N MET A 144 -17.28 5.28 -0.32
CA MET A 144 -17.43 3.83 -0.29
C MET A 144 -17.27 3.21 -1.68
N LEU A 145 -17.93 3.77 -2.69
CA LEU A 145 -17.83 3.30 -4.07
C LEU A 145 -16.42 3.51 -4.64
N ALA A 146 -15.81 4.67 -4.41
CA ALA A 146 -14.43 4.93 -4.83
C ALA A 146 -13.44 3.98 -4.15
N SER A 147 -13.64 3.67 -2.86
CA SER A 147 -12.81 2.70 -2.14
C SER A 147 -12.96 1.30 -2.73
N LEU A 148 -14.16 0.90 -3.16
CA LEU A 148 -14.39 -0.36 -3.89
C LEU A 148 -13.73 -0.34 -5.27
N VAL A 149 -13.79 0.76 -6.02
CA VAL A 149 -13.08 0.89 -7.30
C VAL A 149 -11.57 0.81 -7.10
N ASN A 150 -11.05 1.41 -6.02
CA ASN A 150 -9.63 1.39 -5.67
C ASN A 150 -9.13 -0.01 -5.26
N VAL A 151 -10.02 -0.94 -4.94
CA VAL A 151 -9.66 -2.36 -4.81
C VAL A 151 -9.04 -2.90 -6.09
N GLY A 152 -9.50 -2.44 -7.26
CA GLY A 152 -8.90 -2.79 -8.55
C GLY A 152 -7.42 -2.42 -8.61
N ALA A 153 -7.03 -1.26 -8.07
CA ALA A 153 -5.63 -0.85 -7.95
C ALA A 153 -4.85 -1.77 -7.00
N GLY A 154 -5.46 -2.21 -5.90
CA GLY A 154 -4.85 -3.17 -4.97
C GLY A 154 -4.59 -4.54 -5.61
N VAL A 155 -5.58 -5.05 -6.37
CA VAL A 155 -5.42 -6.29 -7.15
C VAL A 155 -4.34 -6.12 -8.20
N ALA A 156 -4.37 -5.03 -8.99
CA ALA A 156 -3.38 -4.74 -10.01
C ALA A 156 -1.95 -4.64 -9.45
N GLY A 157 -1.75 -3.92 -8.34
CA GLY A 157 -0.45 -3.82 -7.68
C GLY A 157 0.09 -5.17 -7.20
N SER A 158 -0.81 -6.04 -6.74
CA SER A 158 -0.44 -7.39 -6.31
C SER A 158 -0.07 -8.32 -7.48
N LEU A 159 -0.80 -8.23 -8.60
CA LEU A 159 -0.45 -8.92 -9.85
C LEU A 159 0.89 -8.42 -10.41
N ALA A 160 1.11 -7.10 -10.43
CA ALA A 160 2.36 -6.50 -10.88
C ALA A 160 3.55 -6.99 -10.04
N THR A 161 3.38 -7.05 -8.72
CA THR A 161 4.40 -7.62 -7.81
C THR A 161 4.69 -9.09 -8.15
N GLY A 162 3.65 -9.89 -8.41
CA GLY A 162 3.80 -11.27 -8.88
C GLY A 162 4.57 -11.39 -10.19
N ILE A 163 4.26 -10.55 -11.19
CA ILE A 163 4.94 -10.51 -12.49
C ILE A 163 6.42 -10.16 -12.31
N VAL A 164 6.75 -9.17 -11.48
CA VAL A 164 8.15 -8.79 -11.21
C VAL A 164 8.95 -9.99 -10.69
N PHE A 165 8.37 -10.81 -9.80
CA PHE A 165 9.04 -12.02 -9.32
C PHE A 165 9.24 -13.07 -10.40
N VAL A 166 8.24 -13.30 -11.26
CA VAL A 166 8.37 -14.21 -12.41
C VAL A 166 9.50 -13.75 -13.33
N VAL A 167 9.56 -12.45 -13.64
CA VAL A 167 10.63 -11.88 -14.46
C VAL A 167 12.00 -12.04 -13.81
N LEU A 168 12.13 -11.73 -12.50
CA LEU A 168 13.39 -11.92 -11.77
C LEU A 168 13.85 -13.39 -11.76
N LYS A 169 12.90 -14.34 -11.69
CA LYS A 169 13.16 -15.78 -11.81
C LYS A 169 13.68 -16.14 -13.20
N LEU A 170 12.99 -15.69 -14.25
CA LEU A 170 13.40 -15.92 -15.65
C LEU A 170 14.78 -15.33 -15.96
N MET A 171 15.14 -14.20 -15.33
CA MET A 171 16.43 -13.54 -15.49
C MET A 171 17.57 -14.19 -14.68
N GLY A 172 17.31 -15.24 -13.89
CA GLY A 172 18.31 -15.86 -13.01
C GLY A 172 18.83 -14.93 -11.91
N LYS A 173 18.15 -13.80 -11.66
CA LYS A 173 18.49 -12.82 -10.62
C LYS A 173 17.73 -13.07 -9.31
N PHE A 174 16.92 -14.12 -9.28
CA PHE A 174 16.29 -14.60 -8.07
C PHE A 174 17.38 -15.23 -7.19
N PRO A 175 17.46 -14.89 -5.90
CA PRO A 175 18.45 -15.50 -5.01
C PRO A 175 18.23 -17.02 -4.99
N SER A 176 19.16 -17.78 -5.56
CA SER A 176 19.20 -19.23 -5.48
C SER A 176 19.66 -19.64 -4.08
N SER A 177 19.13 -20.77 -3.61
CA SER A 177 19.41 -21.34 -2.28
C SER A 177 20.90 -21.63 -2.01
N GLU A 178 21.78 -21.48 -2.99
CA GLU A 178 23.22 -21.72 -2.86
C GLU A 178 23.99 -20.57 -2.18
N THR A 179 23.34 -19.44 -1.89
CA THR A 179 23.96 -18.30 -1.19
C THR A 179 23.32 -17.98 0.18
N ALA A 180 22.63 -18.96 0.77
CA ALA A 180 22.02 -18.84 2.09
C ALA A 180 22.91 -19.41 3.20
#